data_AF-A0A9D5V3J9-F1
#
_entry.id   AF-A0A9D5V3J9-F1
#
_cell.length_a   1.000
_cell.length_b   1.000
_cell.length_c   1.000
_cell.angle_alpha   90.00
_cell.angle_beta   90.00
_cell.angle_gamma   90.00
#
_symmetry.space_group_name_H-M   'P 1'
#
loop_
_entity.id
_entity.type
_entity.pdbx_description
1 polymer ?
#
loop_
_entity_poly.entity_id
_entity_poly.type
_entity_poly.pdbx_seq_one_letter_code
_entity_poly.pdbx_strand_id
1 'polypeptide(L)'
;MLVSTFTLGDLYLGINILLVREINRSMECTPVPGAPDYIRGMLNIRGRVITLFDLKRRLGWSDDEVEPGGGEGSPAKRKRYNVIMKTRHEVMRINQNLAETKCPWEDPVGLVVDQLGDVRDIVDDNILPPPANLRRISADFIHGVVEFERSLLVILDVANVLGLGHDYAE
;
A
#
# COMPACT_ATOMS: atom_id res chain seq x y z
N MET A 1 6.59 -0.56 -16.41
CA MET A 1 5.94 -1.27 -15.29
C MET A 1 4.49 -0.85 -15.13
N LEU A 2 3.56 -1.82 -15.07
CA LEU A 2 2.16 -1.54 -14.69
C LEU A 2 2.02 -1.37 -13.17
N VAL A 3 1.32 -0.33 -12.74
CA VAL A 3 1.04 -0.04 -11.33
C VAL A 3 -0.46 0.05 -11.07
N SER A 4 -0.91 -0.58 -9.97
CA SER A 4 -2.25 -0.37 -9.44
C SER A 4 -2.23 0.87 -8.55
N THR A 5 -3.07 1.85 -8.83
CA THR A 5 -3.10 3.12 -8.10
C THR A 5 -4.23 3.18 -7.07
N PHE A 6 -4.06 4.01 -6.06
CA PHE A 6 -5.03 4.28 -5.01
C PHE A 6 -4.72 5.59 -4.31
N THR A 7 -5.68 6.12 -3.55
CA THR A 7 -5.48 7.34 -2.76
C THR A 7 -5.39 7.04 -1.27
N LEU A 8 -4.67 7.94 -0.60
CA LEU A 8 -4.58 8.02 0.85
C LEU A 8 -4.66 9.49 1.25
N GLY A 9 -5.84 9.95 1.65
CA GLY A 9 -6.11 11.38 1.71
C GLY A 9 -5.89 12.06 0.36
N ASP A 10 -5.01 13.06 0.33
CA ASP A 10 -4.61 13.82 -0.86
C ASP A 10 -3.48 13.19 -1.68
N LEU A 11 -2.86 12.11 -1.18
CA LEU A 11 -1.78 11.45 -1.90
C LEU A 11 -2.28 10.41 -2.89
N TYR A 12 -1.67 10.44 -4.07
CA TYR A 12 -1.85 9.43 -5.10
C TYR A 12 -0.68 8.46 -5.07
N LEU A 13 -0.98 7.21 -4.74
CA LEU A 13 -0.01 6.15 -4.48
C LEU A 13 -0.17 5.02 -5.50
N GLY A 14 0.89 4.26 -5.72
CA GLY A 14 0.87 3.10 -6.59
C GLY A 14 1.80 1.98 -6.12
N ILE A 15 1.42 0.75 -6.45
CA ILE A 15 2.27 -0.44 -6.28
C ILE A 15 2.31 -1.22 -7.57
N ASN A 16 3.39 -1.98 -7.78
CA ASN A 16 3.49 -2.87 -8.93
C ASN A 16 2.30 -3.85 -8.95
N ILE A 17 1.56 -3.86 -10.06
CA ILE A 17 0.34 -4.67 -10.17
C ILE A 17 0.61 -6.17 -10.06
N LEU A 18 1.82 -6.62 -10.39
CA LEU A 18 2.22 -8.02 -10.27
C LEU A 18 2.25 -8.49 -8.82
N LEU A 19 2.35 -7.58 -7.84
CA LEU A 19 2.25 -7.88 -6.41
C LEU A 19 0.80 -7.99 -5.93
N VAL A 20 -0.17 -7.47 -6.69
CA VAL A 20 -1.59 -7.44 -6.27
C VAL A 20 -2.27 -8.76 -6.62
N ARG A 21 -2.85 -9.45 -5.63
CA ARG A 21 -3.64 -10.67 -5.83
C ARG A 21 -5.10 -10.37 -6.12
N GLU A 22 -5.71 -9.58 -5.26
CA GLU A 22 -7.13 -9.21 -5.35
C GLU A 22 -7.37 -7.93 -4.57
N ILE A 23 -8.48 -7.26 -4.88
CA ILE A 23 -8.92 -6.08 -4.16
C ILE A 23 -10.36 -6.33 -3.70
N ASN A 24 -10.62 -6.15 -2.41
CA ASN A 24 -11.94 -6.31 -1.83
C ASN A 24 -12.33 -5.09 -1.00
N ARG A 25 -13.62 -4.79 -0.97
CA ARG A 25 -14.15 -3.66 -0.20
C ARG A 25 -14.42 -4.10 1.23
N SER A 26 -13.98 -3.29 2.19
CA SER A 26 -14.38 -3.27 3.60
C SER A 26 -14.94 -4.59 4.15
N MET A 27 -14.06 -5.40 4.73
CA MET A 27 -14.41 -6.61 5.47
C MET A 27 -14.11 -6.43 6.96
N GLU A 28 -14.90 -7.08 7.81
CA GLU A 28 -14.57 -7.19 9.23
C GLU A 28 -13.32 -8.05 9.40
N CYS A 29 -12.40 -7.58 10.24
CA CYS A 29 -11.16 -8.27 10.56
C CYS A 29 -11.13 -8.58 12.06
N THR A 30 -10.49 -9.68 12.42
CA THR A 30 -10.23 -10.06 13.80
C THR A 30 -9.04 -9.25 14.33
N PRO A 31 -9.19 -8.45 15.39
CA PRO A 31 -8.08 -7.70 15.97
C PRO A 31 -6.95 -8.64 16.44
N VAL A 32 -5.70 -8.18 16.33
CA VAL A 32 -4.53 -8.90 16.86
C VAL A 32 -4.12 -8.24 18.18
N PRO A 33 -4.25 -8.92 19.33
CA PRO A 33 -3.86 -8.36 20.61
C PRO A 33 -2.37 -7.99 20.65
N GLY A 34 -2.06 -6.79 21.13
CA GLY A 34 -0.68 -6.31 21.29
C GLY A 34 0.05 -5.96 19.98
N ALA A 35 -0.63 -6.02 18.83
CA ALA A 35 -0.03 -5.61 17.56
C ALA A 35 0.17 -4.09 17.50
N PRO A 36 1.14 -3.61 16.72
CA PRO A 36 1.28 -2.19 16.41
C PRO A 36 -0.02 -1.60 15.84
N ASP A 37 -0.22 -0.29 16.03
CA ASP A 37 -1.41 0.45 15.60
C ASP A 37 -1.63 0.43 14.08
N TYR A 38 -0.58 0.27 13.30
CA TYR A 38 -0.63 0.07 11.86
C TYR A 38 -1.06 -1.33 11.44
N ILE A 39 -1.20 -2.29 12.37
CA ILE A 39 -1.82 -3.58 12.11
C ILE A 39 -3.30 -3.47 12.44
N ARG A 40 -4.13 -3.44 11.40
CA ARG A 40 -5.59 -3.38 11.56
C ARG A 40 -6.15 -4.67 12.15
N GLY A 41 -5.56 -5.81 11.81
CA GLY A 41 -5.98 -7.14 12.27
C GLY A 41 -5.75 -8.23 11.22
N MET A 42 -6.39 -9.37 11.42
CA MET A 42 -6.37 -10.51 10.51
C MET A 42 -7.71 -10.67 9.79
N LEU A 43 -7.65 -11.07 8.52
CA LEU A 43 -8.81 -11.38 7.70
C LEU A 43 -8.73 -12.83 7.24
N ASN A 44 -9.83 -13.57 7.32
CA ASN A 44 -9.92 -14.90 6.74
C ASN A 44 -10.61 -14.84 5.37
N ILE A 45 -9.87 -15.08 4.28
CA ILE A 45 -10.42 -15.21 2.94
C ILE A 45 -10.22 -16.65 2.48
N ARG A 46 -11.33 -17.37 2.30
CA ARG A 46 -11.35 -18.76 1.77
C ARG A 46 -10.38 -19.69 2.52
N GLY A 47 -10.31 -19.57 3.84
CA GLY A 47 -9.44 -20.38 4.71
C GLY A 47 -7.99 -19.88 4.80
N ARG A 48 -7.64 -18.76 4.14
CA ARG A 48 -6.32 -18.13 4.25
C ARG A 48 -6.40 -16.96 5.22
N VAL A 49 -5.56 -16.98 6.25
CA VAL A 49 -5.37 -15.86 7.17
C VAL A 49 -4.49 -14.81 6.50
N ILE A 50 -4.94 -13.57 6.49
CA ILE A 50 -4.25 -12.43 5.85
C ILE A 50 -4.07 -11.35 6.89
N THR A 51 -2.85 -10.90 7.11
CA THR A 51 -2.56 -9.75 7.98
C THR A 51 -2.83 -8.44 7.23
N LEU A 52 -3.67 -7.58 7.79
CA LEU A 52 -4.02 -6.29 7.21
C LEU A 52 -3.24 -5.16 7.87
N PHE A 53 -2.50 -4.42 7.06
CA PHE A 53 -1.76 -3.21 7.43
C PHE A 53 -2.61 -1.99 7.06
N ASP A 54 -2.90 -1.13 8.05
CA ASP A 54 -3.54 0.16 7.80
C ASP A 54 -2.49 1.15 7.26
N LEU A 55 -2.57 1.45 5.96
CA LEU A 55 -1.54 2.23 5.30
C LEU A 55 -1.49 3.68 5.81
N LYS A 56 -2.63 4.26 6.24
CA LYS A 56 -2.65 5.58 6.88
C LYS A 56 -1.79 5.60 8.11
N ARG A 57 -2.06 4.67 9.03
CA ARG A 57 -1.29 4.54 10.27
C ARG A 57 0.17 4.24 9.98
N ARG A 58 0.43 3.34 9.04
CA ARG A 58 1.79 2.92 8.72
C ARG A 58 2.65 4.06 8.19
N LEU A 59 2.05 4.95 7.39
CA LEU A 59 2.76 6.08 6.80
C LEU A 59 2.67 7.36 7.67
N GLY A 60 2.05 7.30 8.86
CA GLY A 60 2.11 8.36 9.87
C GLY A 60 0.90 9.31 9.95
N TRP A 61 -0.25 8.97 9.36
CA TRP A 61 -1.48 9.77 9.51
C TRP A 61 -2.08 9.57 10.91
N SER A 62 -2.45 10.69 11.54
CA SER A 62 -3.34 10.68 12.72
C SER A 62 -4.80 10.55 12.28
N ASP A 63 -5.62 9.91 13.11
CA ASP A 63 -7.07 9.80 12.88
C ASP A 63 -7.77 11.16 12.73
N ASP A 64 -7.18 12.22 13.29
CA ASP A 64 -7.74 13.58 13.37
C ASP A 64 -7.49 14.43 12.11
N GLU A 65 -6.73 13.94 11.12
CA GLU A 65 -6.57 14.65 9.84
C GLU A 65 -7.84 14.51 8.99
N VAL A 66 -8.84 15.31 9.35
CA VAL A 66 -10.00 15.60 8.51
C VAL A 66 -9.51 16.40 7.30
N GLU A 67 -9.71 15.86 6.10
CA GLU A 67 -9.45 16.59 4.85
C GLU A 67 -10.13 17.98 4.88
N PRO A 68 -9.43 19.06 4.51
CA PRO A 68 -10.03 20.38 4.44
C PRO A 68 -11.07 20.40 3.31
N GLY A 69 -12.35 20.29 3.67
CA GLY A 69 -13.46 20.31 2.71
C GLY A 69 -14.73 19.55 3.11
N GLY A 70 -14.73 18.79 4.21
CA GLY A 70 -15.92 18.12 4.72
C GLY A 70 -16.77 19.06 5.58
N GLY A 71 -17.85 19.62 5.02
CA GLY A 71 -18.88 20.31 5.82
C GLY A 71 -19.51 19.40 6.88
N GLU A 72 -20.13 20.01 7.89
CA GLU A 72 -20.88 19.35 8.96
C GLU A 72 -21.94 18.39 8.39
N GLY A 73 -21.58 17.12 8.33
CA GLY A 73 -22.44 16.03 7.95
C GLY A 73 -21.77 14.76 8.43
N SER A 74 -22.48 14.00 9.26
CA SER A 74 -22.13 12.70 9.86
C SER A 74 -21.01 11.94 9.12
N PRO A 75 -20.00 11.35 9.79
CA PRO A 75 -18.91 10.63 9.15
C PRO A 75 -19.48 9.38 8.48
N ALA A 76 -20.01 9.54 7.27
CA ALA A 76 -20.45 8.46 6.42
C ALA A 76 -19.23 7.56 6.25
N LYS A 77 -19.27 6.40 6.91
CA LYS A 77 -18.21 5.39 7.01
C LYS A 77 -17.50 5.28 5.66
N ARG A 78 -16.38 6.01 5.49
CA ARG A 78 -15.67 6.07 4.20
C ARG A 78 -15.32 4.64 3.81
N LYS A 79 -15.76 4.22 2.63
CA LYS A 79 -15.57 2.86 2.12
C LYS A 79 -14.08 2.65 1.89
N ARG A 80 -13.40 1.91 2.76
CA ARG A 80 -12.01 1.50 2.61
C ARG A 80 -11.90 0.22 1.78
N TYR A 81 -10.75 0.03 1.15
CA TYR A 81 -10.44 -1.14 0.33
C TYR A 81 -9.23 -1.87 0.90
N ASN A 82 -9.25 -3.20 0.79
CA ASN A 82 -8.12 -4.04 1.10
C ASN A 82 -7.47 -4.46 -0.22
N VAL A 83 -6.22 -4.08 -0.42
CA VAL A 83 -5.37 -4.53 -1.52
C VAL A 83 -4.59 -5.74 -1.02
N ILE A 84 -5.04 -6.92 -1.39
CA ILE A 84 -4.45 -8.19 -0.95
C ILE A 84 -3.29 -8.52 -1.89
N MET A 85 -2.14 -8.83 -1.32
CA MET A 85 -0.91 -9.06 -2.07
C MET A 85 -0.68 -10.55 -2.29
N LYS A 86 -0.01 -10.86 -3.39
CA LYS A 86 0.48 -12.20 -3.70
C LYS A 86 1.60 -12.56 -2.74
N THR A 87 1.72 -13.83 -2.38
CA THR A 87 2.91 -14.31 -1.66
C THR A 87 4.13 -14.34 -2.57
N ARG A 88 5.35 -14.40 -2.01
CA ARG A 88 6.57 -14.59 -2.80
C ARG A 88 6.46 -15.76 -3.76
N HIS A 89 5.97 -16.91 -3.30
CA HIS A 89 5.76 -18.09 -4.15
C HIS A 89 4.81 -17.83 -5.32
N GLU A 90 3.71 -17.10 -5.11
CA GLU A 90 2.77 -16.72 -6.17
C GLU A 90 3.43 -15.75 -7.19
N VAL A 91 4.28 -14.83 -6.73
CA VAL A 91 5.01 -13.90 -7.61
C VAL A 91 6.13 -14.61 -8.38
N MET A 92 6.89 -15.53 -7.76
CA MET A 92 7.99 -16.27 -8.41
C MET A 92 7.52 -17.02 -9.66
N ARG A 93 6.28 -17.51 -9.66
CA ARG A 93 5.67 -18.22 -10.80
C ARG A 93 5.37 -17.30 -12.00
N ILE A 94 5.38 -15.99 -11.81
CA ILE A 94 5.06 -14.97 -12.82
C ILE A 94 6.31 -14.17 -13.19
N ASN A 95 7.09 -13.76 -12.19
CA ASN A 95 8.31 -12.98 -12.34
C ASN A 95 9.28 -13.28 -11.18
N GLN A 96 10.30 -14.09 -11.47
CA GLN A 96 11.29 -14.51 -10.48
C GLN A 96 12.09 -13.33 -9.91
N ASN A 97 12.58 -12.43 -10.76
CA ASN A 97 13.38 -11.28 -10.32
C ASN A 97 12.59 -10.38 -9.36
N LEU A 98 11.33 -10.05 -9.69
CA LEU A 98 10.48 -9.26 -8.80
C LEU A 98 10.26 -9.94 -7.44
N ALA A 99 10.08 -11.26 -7.45
CA ALA A 99 9.88 -12.01 -6.21
C ALA A 99 11.12 -12.02 -5.32
N GLU A 100 12.32 -12.07 -5.91
CA GLU A 100 13.58 -12.06 -5.19
C GLU A 100 13.95 -10.68 -4.66
N THR A 101 13.59 -9.61 -5.39
CA THR A 101 14.04 -8.25 -5.08
C THR A 101 13.01 -7.37 -4.37
N LYS A 102 11.72 -7.65 -4.52
CA LYS A 102 10.63 -6.75 -4.07
C LYS A 102 9.49 -7.45 -3.32
N CYS A 103 9.53 -8.77 -3.17
CA CYS A 103 8.49 -9.56 -2.47
C CYS A 103 9.09 -10.45 -1.38
N PRO A 104 9.61 -9.88 -0.28
CA PRO A 104 10.23 -10.67 0.79
C PRO A 104 9.25 -11.51 1.62
N TRP A 105 7.94 -11.25 1.55
CA TRP A 105 6.96 -11.91 2.41
C TRP A 105 6.49 -13.26 1.86
N GLU A 106 6.49 -14.27 2.71
CA GLU A 106 5.98 -15.61 2.38
C GLU A 106 4.47 -15.73 2.67
N ASP A 107 4.00 -15.05 3.71
CA ASP A 107 2.61 -15.11 4.14
C ASP A 107 1.71 -14.10 3.40
N PRO A 108 0.42 -14.41 3.20
CA PRO A 108 -0.53 -13.46 2.64
C PRO A 108 -0.69 -12.20 3.51
N VAL A 109 -0.52 -11.04 2.87
CA VAL A 109 -0.65 -9.74 3.51
C VAL A 109 -1.56 -8.83 2.69
N GLY A 110 -2.13 -7.81 3.32
CA GLY A 110 -2.97 -6.82 2.63
C GLY A 110 -2.76 -5.41 3.16
N LEU A 111 -2.93 -4.43 2.28
CA LEU A 111 -2.88 -3.01 2.61
C LEU A 111 -4.29 -2.42 2.60
N VAL A 112 -4.63 -1.64 3.63
CA VAL A 112 -5.91 -0.92 3.69
C VAL A 112 -5.71 0.50 3.18
N VAL A 113 -6.50 0.87 2.16
CA VAL A 113 -6.41 2.16 1.44
C VAL A 113 -7.78 2.85 1.38
N ASP A 114 -7.82 4.15 1.08
CA ASP A 114 -9.06 4.92 1.07
C ASP A 114 -9.88 4.67 -0.20
N GLN A 115 -9.31 4.95 -1.37
CA GLN A 115 -9.99 4.77 -2.65
C GLN A 115 -9.07 4.10 -3.65
N LEU A 116 -9.66 3.32 -4.55
CA LEU A 116 -8.93 2.73 -5.68
C LEU A 116 -8.88 3.74 -6.81
N GLY A 117 -7.73 3.81 -7.48
CA GLY A 117 -7.58 4.47 -8.76
C GLY A 117 -7.65 3.47 -9.91
N ASP A 118 -6.99 3.81 -11.00
CA ASP A 118 -6.85 2.98 -12.19
C ASP A 118 -5.51 2.23 -12.22
N VAL A 119 -5.31 1.45 -13.28
CA VAL A 119 -4.01 0.84 -13.58
C VAL A 119 -3.27 1.74 -14.55
N ARG A 120 -2.03 2.06 -14.24
CA ARG A 120 -1.17 2.92 -15.07
C ARG A 120 0.03 2.15 -15.58
N ASP A 121 0.44 2.45 -16.82
CA ASP A 121 1.72 2.01 -17.34
C ASP A 121 2.76 3.10 -17.14
N ILE A 122 3.81 2.77 -16.41
CA ILE A 122 4.90 3.66 -16.03
C ILE A 122 6.15 3.20 -16.75
N VAL A 123 6.80 4.09 -17.49
CA VAL A 123 8.13 3.80 -18.06
C VAL A 123 9.16 4.01 -16.97
N ASP A 124 10.05 3.05 -16.75
CA ASP A 124 11.01 3.06 -15.64
C ASP A 124 11.93 4.30 -15.68
N ASP A 125 12.26 4.81 -16.87
CA ASP A 125 13.06 6.04 -17.08
C ASP A 125 12.37 7.32 -16.55
N ASN A 126 11.05 7.30 -16.34
CA ASN A 126 10.29 8.42 -15.79
C ASN A 126 10.18 8.37 -14.26
N ILE A 127 10.74 7.33 -13.63
CA ILE A 127 10.75 7.22 -12.17
C ILE A 127 11.88 8.09 -11.63
N LEU A 128 11.49 9.12 -10.90
CA LEU A 128 12.39 10.06 -10.25
C LEU A 128 12.58 9.68 -8.77
N PRO A 129 13.72 10.03 -8.15
CA PRO A 129 13.87 9.89 -6.71
C PRO A 129 12.84 10.75 -5.96
N PRO A 130 12.43 10.36 -4.74
CA PRO A 130 11.48 11.13 -3.95
C PRO A 130 12.03 12.53 -3.68
N PRO A 131 11.26 13.61 -3.94
CA PRO A 131 11.75 14.95 -3.76
C PRO A 131 11.80 15.30 -2.26
N ALA A 132 12.77 16.12 -1.85
CA ALA A 132 13.02 16.42 -0.42
C ALA A 132 11.84 17.10 0.31
N ASN A 133 10.88 17.66 -0.43
CA ASN A 133 9.67 18.27 0.12
C ASN A 133 8.53 17.27 0.37
N LEU A 134 8.67 16.00 -0.02
CA LEU A 134 7.71 14.94 0.27
C LEU A 134 7.82 14.51 1.74
N ARG A 135 7.51 15.43 2.66
CA ARG A 135 7.65 15.23 4.11
C ARG A 135 6.59 14.33 4.72
N ARG A 136 5.51 14.07 3.98
CA ARG A 136 4.35 13.32 4.47
C ARG A 136 4.66 11.82 4.65
N ILE A 137 5.51 11.26 3.80
CA ILE A 137 5.88 9.84 3.80
C ILE A 137 7.38 9.74 4.00
N SER A 138 7.85 8.80 4.83
CA SER A 138 9.29 8.50 4.93
C SER A 138 9.85 8.06 3.57
N ALA A 139 11.01 8.58 3.19
CA ALA A 139 11.69 8.21 1.95
C ALA A 139 11.89 6.69 1.83
N ASP A 140 12.05 5.98 2.95
CA ASP A 140 12.24 4.52 2.97
C ASP A 140 11.02 3.75 2.42
N PHE A 141 9.83 4.34 2.50
CA PHE A 141 8.60 3.72 1.98
C PHE A 141 8.36 4.00 0.50
N ILE A 142 9.26 4.75 -0.16
CA ILE A 142 9.08 5.23 -1.52
C ILE A 142 10.13 4.58 -2.41
N HIS A 143 9.66 3.81 -3.39
CA HIS A 143 10.52 3.31 -4.45
C HIS A 143 10.91 4.43 -5.43
N GLY A 144 9.98 5.34 -5.73
CA GLY A 144 10.21 6.51 -6.56
C GLY A 144 8.92 7.30 -6.79
N VAL A 145 8.99 8.36 -7.58
CA VAL A 145 7.84 9.19 -7.94
C VAL A 145 7.76 9.39 -9.44
N VAL A 146 6.56 9.63 -9.96
CA VAL A 146 6.30 9.92 -11.37
C VAL A 146 5.39 11.14 -11.46
N GLU A 147 5.70 12.07 -12.36
CA GLU A 147 4.79 13.18 -12.64
C GLU A 147 3.52 12.70 -13.33
N PHE A 148 2.37 13.15 -12.83
CA PHE A 148 1.06 12.70 -13.30
C PHE A 148 0.01 13.82 -13.25
N GLU A 149 -0.50 14.25 -14.41
CA GLU A 149 -1.64 15.19 -14.51
C GLU A 149 -1.54 16.43 -13.59
N ARG A 150 -0.33 16.99 -13.45
CA ARG A 150 0.03 18.11 -12.53
C ARG A 150 0.11 17.77 -11.04
N SER A 151 0.20 16.49 -10.71
CA SER A 151 0.42 15.94 -9.38
C SER A 151 1.56 14.90 -9.42
N LEU A 152 1.92 14.34 -8.27
CA LEU A 152 2.91 13.26 -8.18
C LEU A 152 2.22 11.95 -7.86
N LEU A 153 2.53 10.92 -8.63
CA LEU A 153 2.24 9.53 -8.27
C LEU A 153 3.43 8.98 -7.49
N VAL A 154 3.21 8.58 -6.25
CA VAL A 154 4.24 7.97 -5.41
C VAL A 154 4.19 6.46 -5.57
N ILE A 155 5.29 5.86 -6.03
CA ILE A 155 5.43 4.40 -6.13
C ILE A 155 5.98 3.91 -4.80
N LEU A 156 5.22 3.06 -4.10
CA LEU A 156 5.60 2.58 -2.78
C LEU A 156 6.59 1.41 -2.86
N ASP A 157 7.57 1.43 -1.96
CA ASP A 157 8.34 0.23 -1.63
C ASP A 157 7.58 -0.58 -0.57
N VAL A 158 6.85 -1.59 -1.05
CA VAL A 158 5.97 -2.39 -0.20
C VAL A 158 6.75 -3.17 0.86
N ALA A 159 7.97 -3.62 0.57
CA ALA A 159 8.78 -4.35 1.54
C ALA A 159 9.07 -3.49 2.78
N ASN A 160 9.50 -2.24 2.56
CA ASN A 160 9.72 -1.29 3.65
C ASN A 160 8.42 -0.90 4.37
N VAL A 161 7.32 -0.72 3.61
CA VAL A 161 6.00 -0.47 4.19
C VAL A 161 5.57 -1.60 5.13
N LEU A 162 5.89 -2.86 4.82
CA LEU A 162 5.60 -3.99 5.72
C LEU A 162 6.60 -4.12 6.88
N GLY A 163 7.69 -3.35 6.88
CA GLY A 163 8.77 -3.44 7.86
C GLY A 163 9.78 -4.55 7.57
N LEU A 164 9.84 -5.04 6.33
CA LEU A 164 10.68 -6.16 5.92
C LEU A 164 11.90 -5.75 5.10
N GLY A 165 12.08 -4.47 4.75
CA GLY A 165 13.14 -4.09 3.81
C GLY A 165 14.56 -3.96 4.39
N HIS A 166 14.75 -4.11 5.70
CA HIS A 166 16.08 -4.08 6.33
C HIS A 166 16.78 -5.44 6.39
N ASP A 167 16.06 -6.56 6.20
CA ASP A 167 16.60 -7.91 6.40
C ASP A 167 17.06 -8.60 5.10
N TYR A 168 16.98 -7.92 3.95
CA TYR A 168 17.32 -8.49 2.62
C TYR A 168 18.44 -7.74 1.90
N ALA A 169 19.15 -6.87 2.60
CA ALA A 169 20.34 -6.17 2.11
C ALA A 169 21.61 -6.82 2.67
N GLU A 170 21.89 -8.06 2.27
CA GLU A 170 23.22 -8.68 2.41
C GLU A 170 23.69 -9.27 1.06
#